data_AF-A0A9E0HPR7-F1
#
_entry.id   AF-A0A9E0HPR7-F1
#
_cell.length_a   1.000
_cell.length_b   1.000
_cell.length_c   1.000
_cell.angle_alpha   90.00
_cell.angle_beta   90.00
_cell.angle_gamma   90.00
#
_symmetry.space_group_name_H-M   'P 1'
#
loop_
_entity.id
_entity.type
_entity.pdbx_description
1 polymer ?
#
loop_
_entity_poly.entity_id
_entity_poly.type
_entity_poly.pdbx_seq_one_letter_code
_entity_poly.pdbx_strand_id
1 'polypeptide(L)'
;MEPARILQLTARITGTLMVAFLLMVLFGAITGDRGSIGTPLFANMRQALTFLLFPVLTIIGLALAWKYEILGGLITLGSVLAVVLVQPDWQQPFALVPALPGLLYALHGLMGGPEAAVHATRHSH
;
A
#
# COMPACT_ATOMS: atom_id res chain seq x y z
N MET A 1 -13.03 2.02 23.73
CA MET A 1 -12.13 2.54 22.69
C MET A 1 -12.98 2.91 21.49
N GLU A 2 -12.87 4.11 20.95
CA GLU A 2 -13.62 4.47 19.74
C GLU A 2 -13.19 3.58 18.56
N PRO A 3 -14.15 3.07 17.77
CA PRO A 3 -13.86 2.14 16.67
C PRO A 3 -12.92 2.74 15.62
N ALA A 4 -13.01 4.05 15.36
CA ALA A 4 -12.10 4.77 14.46
C ALA A 4 -10.63 4.69 14.92
N ARG A 5 -10.38 4.82 16.23
CA ARG A 5 -9.04 4.79 16.80
C ARG A 5 -8.38 3.42 16.69
N ILE A 6 -9.17 2.35 16.82
CA ILE A 6 -8.68 0.97 16.62
C ILE A 6 -8.29 0.78 15.16
N LEU A 7 -9.16 1.21 14.23
CA LEU A 7 -8.93 1.08 12.80
C LEU A 7 -7.65 1.81 12.36
N GLN A 8 -7.42 3.04 12.85
CA GLN A 8 -6.21 3.80 12.56
C GLN A 8 -4.94 3.11 13.09
N LEU A 9 -5.00 2.58 14.32
CA LEU A 9 -3.87 1.91 14.93
C LEU A 9 -3.51 0.63 14.16
N THR A 10 -4.51 -0.17 13.80
CA THR A 10 -4.32 -1.36 12.96
C THR A 10 -3.74 -1.00 11.60
N ALA A 11 -4.27 0.04 10.93
CA ALA A 11 -3.74 0.51 9.65
C ALA A 11 -2.26 0.92 9.75
N ARG A 12 -1.88 1.64 10.81
CA ARG A 12 -0.49 2.05 11.05
C ARG A 12 0.44 0.88 11.33
N ILE A 13 0.05 -0.04 12.21
CA ILE A 13 0.88 -1.22 12.54
C ILE A 13 1.08 -2.09 11.29
N THR A 14 -0.02 -2.47 10.63
CA THR A 14 0.03 -3.32 9.44
C THR A 14 0.74 -2.63 8.28
N GLY A 15 0.52 -1.32 8.07
CA GLY A 15 1.20 -0.55 7.05
C GLY A 15 2.71 -0.43 7.29
N THR A 16 3.14 -0.22 8.54
CA THR A 16 4.57 -0.12 8.89
C THR A 16 5.27 -1.46 8.68
N LEU A 17 4.67 -2.55 9.16
CA LEU A 17 5.19 -3.90 8.94
C LEU A 17 5.29 -4.22 7.44
N MET A 18 4.29 -3.81 6.67
CA MET A 18 4.29 -4.00 5.21
C MET A 18 5.40 -3.21 4.53
N VAL A 19 5.61 -1.94 4.91
CA VAL A 19 6.72 -1.13 4.38
C VAL A 19 8.06 -1.77 4.72
N ALA A 20 8.28 -2.22 5.96
CA ALA A 20 9.51 -2.88 6.36
C ALA A 20 9.76 -4.17 5.56
N PHE A 21 8.73 -4.99 5.36
CA PHE A 21 8.81 -6.19 4.53
C PHE A 21 9.14 -5.86 3.06
N LEU A 22 8.46 -4.88 2.46
CA LEU A 22 8.70 -4.48 1.07
C LEU A 22 10.09 -3.86 0.88
N LEU A 23 10.60 -3.13 1.87
CA LEU A 23 11.98 -2.62 1.86
C LEU A 23 13.00 -3.76 1.92
N MET A 24 12.75 -4.79 2.74
CA MET A 24 13.59 -6.00 2.76
C MET A 24 13.60 -6.70 1.39
N VAL A 25 12.44 -6.85 0.76
CA VAL A 25 12.31 -7.44 -0.59
C VAL A 25 13.02 -6.56 -1.63
N LEU A 26 12.82 -5.25 -1.57
CA LEU A 26 13.46 -4.28 -2.46
C LEU A 26 14.99 -4.33 -2.34
N PHE A 27 15.48 -4.38 -1.10
CA PHE A 27 16.91 -4.50 -0.81
C PHE A 27 17.47 -5.82 -1.35
N GLY A 28 16.81 -6.95 -1.05
CA GLY A 28 17.20 -8.26 -1.55
C GLY A 28 17.22 -8.34 -3.08
N ALA A 29 16.29 -7.66 -3.76
CA ALA A 29 16.29 -7.57 -5.21
C ALA A 29 17.53 -6.80 -5.73
N ILE A 30 17.92 -5.70 -5.07
CA ILE A 30 19.05 -4.87 -5.49
C ILE A 30 20.41 -5.52 -5.15
N THR A 31 20.54 -6.17 -4.00
CA THR A 31 21.80 -6.75 -3.51
C THR A 31 21.96 -8.25 -3.81
N GLY A 32 20.92 -8.90 -4.29
CA GLY A 32 20.92 -10.34 -4.57
C GLY A 32 21.88 -10.70 -5.70
N ASP A 33 22.69 -11.73 -5.47
CA ASP A 33 23.52 -12.32 -6.51
C ASP A 33 22.60 -12.88 -7.61
N ARG A 34 22.97 -12.72 -8.89
CA ARG A 34 22.11 -12.95 -10.08
C ARG A 34 21.55 -14.37 -10.25
N GLY A 35 21.72 -15.26 -9.27
CA GLY A 35 21.32 -16.67 -9.28
C GLY A 35 20.48 -17.16 -8.10
N SER A 36 20.10 -16.34 -7.12
CA SER A 36 19.28 -16.79 -5.98
C SER A 36 18.03 -15.93 -5.82
N ILE A 37 16.86 -16.53 -6.08
CA ILE A 37 15.52 -16.00 -5.82
C ILE A 37 15.29 -14.61 -6.44
N GLY A 38 15.37 -14.55 -7.77
CA GLY A 38 15.00 -13.36 -8.53
C GLY A 38 15.06 -13.66 -10.02
N THR A 39 13.96 -13.42 -10.74
CA THR A 39 14.06 -13.26 -12.19
C THR A 39 15.04 -12.10 -12.44
N PRO A 40 15.93 -12.19 -13.45
CA PRO A 40 16.89 -11.13 -13.72
C PRO A 40 16.18 -9.79 -13.78
N LEU A 41 16.47 -8.92 -12.81
CA LEU A 41 15.94 -7.57 -12.76
C LEU A 41 16.20 -6.94 -14.13
N PHE A 42 15.11 -6.54 -14.79
CA PHE A 42 15.13 -5.83 -16.07
C PHE A 42 15.43 -6.67 -17.33
N ALA A 43 15.28 -7.99 -17.33
CA ALA A 43 15.38 -8.75 -18.58
C ALA A 43 14.31 -8.33 -19.60
N ASN A 44 13.14 -7.87 -19.13
CA ASN A 44 12.04 -7.40 -19.98
C ASN A 44 11.32 -6.19 -19.35
N MET A 45 10.80 -5.28 -20.18
CA MET A 45 10.05 -4.08 -19.76
C MET A 45 8.91 -4.39 -18.77
N ARG A 46 8.21 -5.51 -18.97
CA ARG A 46 7.13 -5.96 -18.07
C ARG A 46 7.63 -6.17 -16.64
N GLN A 47 8.80 -6.77 -16.45
CA GLN A 47 9.37 -7.02 -15.12
C GLN A 47 9.78 -5.71 -14.44
N ALA A 48 10.33 -4.76 -15.21
CA ALA A 48 10.66 -3.43 -14.72
C ALA A 48 9.41 -2.68 -14.21
N LEU A 49 8.32 -2.74 -14.98
CA LEU A 49 7.04 -2.17 -14.59
C LEU A 49 6.48 -2.84 -13.34
N THR A 50 6.50 -4.18 -13.26
CA THR A 50 6.01 -4.88 -12.07
C THR A 50 6.84 -4.53 -10.82
N PHE A 51 8.15 -4.34 -10.96
CA PHE A 51 9.01 -3.89 -9.86
C PHE A 51 8.76 -2.44 -9.45
N LEU A 52 8.45 -1.55 -10.38
CA LEU A 52 8.08 -0.17 -10.05
C LEU A 52 6.70 -0.12 -9.39
N LEU A 53 5.72 -0.86 -9.91
CA LEU A 53 4.36 -0.85 -9.41
C LEU A 53 4.26 -1.57 -8.06
N PHE A 54 4.89 -2.73 -7.89
CA PHE A 54 4.69 -3.55 -6.69
C PHE A 54 5.45 -3.02 -5.47
N PRO A 55 6.78 -3.15 -5.30
CA PRO A 55 7.41 -2.63 -4.10
C PRO A 55 7.44 -1.10 -4.06
N VAL A 56 7.85 -0.41 -5.14
CA VAL A 56 8.12 1.03 -5.06
C VAL A 56 6.85 1.86 -4.86
N LEU A 57 5.85 1.71 -5.74
CA LEU A 57 4.64 2.51 -5.67
C LEU A 57 3.79 2.18 -4.43
N THR A 58 3.80 0.93 -3.97
CA THR A 58 3.13 0.50 -2.73
C THR A 58 3.80 1.08 -1.49
N ILE A 59 5.14 1.14 -1.43
CA ILE A 59 5.86 1.82 -0.33
C ILE A 59 5.48 3.31 -0.31
N ILE A 60 5.48 3.97 -1.47
CA ILE A 60 5.08 5.38 -1.58
C ILE A 60 3.63 5.57 -1.13
N GLY A 61 2.71 4.71 -1.57
CA GLY A 61 1.30 4.76 -1.17
C GLY A 61 1.12 4.62 0.34
N LEU A 62 1.74 3.61 0.95
CA LEU A 62 1.66 3.37 2.39
C LEU A 62 2.35 4.48 3.21
N ALA A 63 3.47 5.02 2.74
CA ALA A 63 4.13 6.15 3.39
C ALA A 63 3.26 7.41 3.33
N LEU A 64 2.62 7.67 2.19
CA LEU A 64 1.73 8.82 2.02
C LEU A 64 0.46 8.68 2.87
N ALA A 65 -0.01 7.45 3.08
CA ALA A 65 -1.19 7.14 3.88
C ALA A 65 -1.09 7.60 5.33
N TRP A 66 0.13 7.80 5.86
CA TRP A 66 0.33 8.35 7.22
C TRP A 66 -0.18 9.78 7.38
N LYS A 67 -0.15 10.58 6.29
CA LYS A 67 -0.62 11.97 6.27
C LYS A 67 -1.92 12.14 5.49
N TYR A 68 -2.05 11.41 4.38
CA TYR A 68 -3.21 11.46 3.49
C TYR A 68 -3.78 10.05 3.32
N GLU A 69 -4.57 9.62 4.30
CA GLU A 69 -5.04 8.23 4.46
C GLU A 69 -5.77 7.70 3.21
N ILE A 70 -6.74 8.45 2.67
CA ILE A 70 -7.47 8.07 1.45
C ILE A 70 -6.52 7.99 0.25
N LEU A 71 -5.73 9.04 0.00
CA LEU A 71 -4.88 9.12 -1.17
C LEU A 71 -3.80 8.03 -1.16
N GLY A 72 -3.13 7.83 -0.03
CA GLY A 72 -2.13 6.78 0.14
C GLY A 72 -2.73 5.38 0.05
N GLY A 73 -3.91 5.16 0.63
CA GLY A 73 -4.67 3.91 0.47
C GLY A 73 -5.00 3.62 -1.00
N LEU A 74 -5.51 4.61 -1.74
CA LEU A 74 -5.83 4.46 -3.17
C LEU A 74 -4.60 4.21 -4.04
N ILE A 75 -3.47 4.87 -3.77
CA ILE A 75 -2.21 4.61 -4.49
C ILE A 75 -1.77 3.16 -4.25
N THR A 76 -1.88 2.68 -3.01
CA THR A 76 -1.53 1.30 -2.62
C THR A 76 -2.44 0.27 -3.29
N LEU A 77 -3.75 0.52 -3.33
CA LEU A 77 -4.70 -0.37 -4.00
C LEU A 77 -4.52 -0.34 -5.53
N GLY A 78 -4.32 0.84 -6.09
CA GLY A 78 -4.08 1.05 -7.51
C GLY A 78 -2.78 0.40 -7.98
N SER A 79 -1.72 0.43 -7.16
CA SER A 79 -0.45 -0.22 -7.48
C SER A 79 -0.58 -1.75 -7.53
N VAL A 80 -1.26 -2.35 -6.54
CA VAL A 80 -1.56 -3.79 -6.53
C VAL A 80 -2.43 -4.18 -7.72
N LEU A 81 -3.48 -3.41 -8.02
CA LEU A 81 -4.34 -3.66 -9.18
C LEU A 81 -3.56 -3.56 -10.50
N ALA A 82 -2.72 -2.54 -10.66
CA ALA A 82 -1.91 -2.36 -11.86
C ALA A 82 -0.96 -3.53 -12.09
N VAL A 83 -0.39 -4.13 -11.04
CA VAL A 83 0.45 -5.32 -11.14
C VAL A 83 -0.34 -6.51 -11.69
N VAL A 84 -1.55 -6.75 -11.18
CA VAL A 84 -2.43 -7.83 -11.66
C VAL A 84 -2.75 -7.66 -13.14
N LEU A 85 -2.90 -6.42 -13.62
CA LEU A 85 -3.15 -6.12 -15.03
C LEU A 85 -1.91 -6.27 -15.91
N VAL A 86 -0.75 -5.82 -15.44
CA VAL A 86 0.52 -5.87 -16.18
C VAL A 86 1.07 -7.30 -16.24
N GLN A 87 0.86 -8.09 -15.20
CA GLN A 87 1.35 -9.45 -15.09
C GLN A 87 0.27 -10.36 -14.45
N PRO A 88 -0.76 -10.75 -15.22
CA PRO A 88 -1.88 -11.53 -14.72
C PRO A 88 -1.49 -12.93 -14.22
N ASP A 89 -0.36 -13.47 -14.66
CA ASP A 89 0.19 -14.73 -14.16
C ASP A 89 0.85 -14.58 -12.77
N TRP A 90 1.07 -13.34 -12.30
CA TRP A 90 1.54 -13.02 -10.95
C TRP A 90 0.36 -12.94 -9.97
N GLN A 91 -0.46 -13.99 -9.92
CA GLN A 91 -1.55 -14.14 -8.93
C GLN A 91 -1.08 -14.86 -7.67
N GLN A 92 0.15 -14.59 -7.25
CA GLN A 92 0.65 -15.12 -6.01
C GLN A 92 -0.14 -14.48 -4.85
N PRO A 93 -0.63 -15.25 -3.87
CA PRO A 93 -1.41 -14.71 -2.74
C PRO A 93 -0.69 -13.56 -2.03
N PHE A 94 0.64 -13.62 -2.02
CA PHE A 94 1.53 -12.61 -1.40
C PHE A 94 1.44 -11.24 -2.08
N ALA A 95 1.10 -11.16 -3.38
CA ALA A 95 0.98 -9.91 -4.12
C ALA A 95 -0.23 -9.07 -3.69
N LEU A 96 -1.25 -9.70 -3.09
CA LEU A 96 -2.44 -9.02 -2.59
C LEU A 96 -2.30 -8.56 -1.13
N VAL A 97 -1.30 -9.07 -0.41
CA VAL A 97 -1.13 -8.75 1.03
C VAL A 97 -0.96 -7.25 1.28
N PRO A 98 -0.26 -6.45 0.44
CA PRO A 98 -0.20 -5.00 0.65
C PRO A 98 -1.52 -4.27 0.44
N ALA A 99 -2.50 -4.88 -0.22
CA ALA A 99 -3.84 -4.29 -0.37
C ALA A 99 -4.59 -4.21 0.97
N LEU A 100 -4.28 -5.07 1.94
CA LEU A 100 -4.88 -5.05 3.28
C LEU A 100 -4.63 -3.71 4.00
N PRO A 101 -3.39 -3.29 4.28
CA PRO A 101 -3.17 -1.98 4.91
C PRO A 101 -3.63 -0.82 4.03
N GLY A 102 -3.52 -0.93 2.69
CA GLY A 102 -4.04 0.10 1.77
C GLY A 102 -5.56 0.29 1.91
N LEU A 103 -6.31 -0.80 1.99
CA LEU A 103 -7.76 -0.78 2.22
C LEU A 103 -8.10 -0.22 3.60
N LEU A 104 -7.37 -0.63 4.65
CA LEU A 104 -7.57 -0.11 6.01
C LEU A 104 -7.39 1.41 6.07
N TYR A 105 -6.35 1.94 5.42
CA TYR A 105 -6.13 3.38 5.33
C TYR A 105 -7.23 4.10 4.53
N ALA A 106 -7.65 3.54 3.39
CA ALA A 106 -8.71 4.13 2.58
C ALA A 106 -10.06 4.17 3.34
N LEU A 107 -10.41 3.07 4.03
CA LEU A 107 -11.62 2.98 4.84
C LEU A 107 -11.58 3.93 6.04
N HIS A 108 -10.45 3.99 6.74
CA HIS A 108 -10.29 4.92 7.86
C HIS A 108 -10.43 6.37 7.40
N GLY A 109 -9.76 6.74 6.31
CA GLY A 109 -9.85 8.09 5.77
C GLY A 109 -11.25 8.44 5.26
N LEU A 110 -12.00 7.47 4.72
CA LEU A 110 -13.39 7.65 4.31
C LEU A 110 -14.33 7.85 5.51
N MET A 111 -14.17 7.03 6.56
CA MET A 111 -14.97 7.12 7.79
C MET A 111 -14.61 8.33 8.65
N GLY A 112 -13.36 8.79 8.60
CA GLY A 112 -12.89 10.03 9.24
C GLY A 112 -13.07 11.28 8.36
N GLY A 113 -13.60 11.13 7.14
CA GLY A 113 -13.84 12.19 6.17
C GLY A 113 -15.04 13.09 6.50
N PRO A 114 -15.28 14.15 5.70
CA PRO A 114 -15.81 15.48 6.05
C PRO A 114 -17.13 15.62 6.85
N GLU A 115 -17.86 14.55 7.14
CA GLU A 115 -19.12 14.62 7.88
C GLU A 115 -18.93 15.02 9.35
N ALA A 116 -17.77 14.71 9.95
CA ALA A 116 -17.40 15.20 11.27
C ALA A 116 -17.19 16.73 11.30
N ALA A 117 -16.76 17.34 10.20
CA ALA A 117 -16.61 18.79 10.08
C ALA A 117 -17.96 19.51 9.83
N VAL A 118 -18.89 18.83 9.15
CA VAL A 118 -20.25 19.34 8.89
C VAL A 118 -21.14 19.27 10.14
N HIS A 119 -20.96 18.28 11.03
CA HIS A 119 -21.69 18.23 12.30
C HIS A 119 -21.11 19.19 13.37
N ALA A 120 -19.81 19.51 13.32
CA ALA A 120 -19.21 20.49 14.22
C ALA A 120 -19.63 21.94 13.94
N THR A 121 -20.04 22.25 12.71
CA THR A 121 -20.50 23.59 12.29
C THR A 121 -22.00 23.80 12.50
N ARG A 122 -22.77 22.75 12.81
CA ARG A 122 -24.23 22.85 13.04
C ARG A 122 -24.62 23.18 14.48
N HIS A 123 -23.68 23.12 15.42
CA HIS A 123 -23.88 23.45 16.84
C HIS A 123 -23.34 24.83 17.25
N SER A 124 -22.86 25.62 16.30
CA SER A 124 -22.35 26.98 16.52
C SER A 124 -23.31 28.09 16.05
N HIS A 125 -24.59 27.78 15.85
CA HIS A 125 -25.62 28.75 15.52
C HIS A 125 -26.83 28.62 16.43
#